data_AF-A0A931Z406-F1
#
_entry.id   AF-A0A931Z406-F1
#
_cell.length_a   1.000
_cell.length_b   1.000
_cell.length_c   1.000
_cell.angle_alpha   90.00
_cell.angle_beta   90.00
_cell.angle_gamma   90.00
#
_symmetry.space_group_name_H-M   'P 1'
#
loop_
_entity.id
_entity.type
_entity.pdbx_description
1 polymer ?
#
loop_
_entity_poly.entity_id
_entity_poly.type
_entity_poly.pdbx_seq_one_letter_code
_entity_poly.pdbx_strand_id
1 'polypeptide(L)'
;HRQPVVVTAPGLVKITVPAATFDNAQPDLADLRLLDTAGQETACLLDRDLSHHGQLMSFEAAKAVRPRSFHASTTHDATQLLIETGTDSLPETVTLETAAPWFLKAAHVEISQDGEAWESIGPAVPVFRQFGAEQLRLALPRRDPAVPFVRVTLDDFRSRRIAFTGASLLPAPVRGRRIHR
;
A
#
# COMPACT_ATOMS: atom_id res chain seq x y z
N HIS A 1 23.99 12.64 -12.72
CA HIS A 1 22.99 13.67 -13.06
C HIS A 1 22.47 14.30 -11.76
N ARG A 2 22.17 15.60 -11.71
CA ARG A 2 21.56 16.25 -10.52
C ARG A 2 20.47 17.21 -10.99
N GLN A 3 19.32 17.19 -10.30
CA GLN A 3 18.20 18.06 -10.62
C GLN A 3 17.61 18.66 -9.34
N PRO A 4 17.40 19.98 -9.28
CA PRO A 4 16.78 20.61 -8.13
C PRO A 4 15.29 20.27 -8.07
N VAL A 5 14.77 20.10 -6.85
CA VAL A 5 13.35 19.94 -6.58
C VAL A 5 12.95 20.92 -5.49
N VAL A 6 11.79 21.56 -5.63
CA VAL A 6 11.26 22.49 -4.64
C VAL A 6 10.41 21.71 -3.63
N VAL A 7 10.79 21.77 -2.36
CA VAL A 7 10.02 21.22 -1.24
C VAL A 7 9.17 22.35 -0.66
N THR A 8 7.87 22.32 -0.91
CA THR A 8 6.95 23.43 -0.57
C THR A 8 6.31 23.29 0.81
N ALA A 9 6.51 22.18 1.50
CA ALA A 9 5.95 21.91 2.82
C ALA A 9 7.00 21.24 3.72
N PRO A 10 7.01 21.53 5.04
CA PRO A 10 7.80 20.76 5.98
C PRO A 10 7.33 19.29 6.02
N GLY A 11 8.16 18.36 6.49
CA GLY A 11 7.77 16.96 6.69
C GLY A 11 7.88 16.04 5.46
N LEU A 12 7.06 14.99 5.39
CA LEU A 12 7.12 13.99 4.32
C LEU A 12 6.46 14.53 3.05
N VAL A 13 7.23 14.68 1.98
CA VAL A 13 6.76 15.23 0.71
C VAL A 13 6.90 14.19 -0.40
N LYS A 14 5.80 13.93 -1.12
CA LYS A 14 5.84 13.09 -2.32
C LYS A 14 6.43 13.90 -3.47
N ILE A 15 7.56 13.45 -3.98
CA ILE A 15 8.23 14.04 -5.13
C ILE A 15 8.08 13.07 -6.30
N THR A 16 7.54 13.56 -7.42
CA THR A 16 7.61 12.80 -8.66
C THR A 16 9.02 12.93 -9.21
N VAL A 17 9.70 11.80 -9.44
CA VAL A 17 11.04 11.81 -10.04
C VAL A 17 10.94 12.44 -11.43
N PRO A 18 11.69 13.52 -11.72
CA PRO A 18 11.64 14.13 -13.05
C PRO A 18 12.10 13.13 -14.11
N ALA A 19 11.43 13.13 -15.27
CA ALA A 19 11.69 12.16 -16.34
C ALA A 19 13.18 12.07 -16.74
N ALA A 20 13.85 13.22 -16.90
CA ALA A 20 15.27 13.24 -17.24
C ALA A 20 16.17 12.58 -16.17
N THR A 21 15.77 12.64 -14.89
CA THR A 21 16.50 11.95 -13.81
C THR A 21 16.19 10.45 -13.82
N PHE A 22 14.93 10.08 -14.07
CA PHE A 22 14.50 8.69 -14.18
C PHE A 22 15.19 7.95 -15.34
N ASP A 23 15.25 8.55 -16.53
CA ASP A 23 15.84 7.95 -17.74
C ASP A 23 17.35 7.67 -17.59
N ASN A 24 18.02 8.36 -16.67
CA ASN A 24 19.45 8.21 -16.40
C ASN A 24 19.75 7.33 -15.18
N ALA A 25 18.74 6.93 -14.41
CA ALA A 25 18.91 6.12 -13.21
C ALA A 25 19.07 4.63 -13.56
N GLN A 26 19.56 3.84 -12.60
CA GLN A 26 19.55 2.39 -12.73
C GLN A 26 18.11 1.85 -12.75
N PRO A 27 17.84 0.70 -13.41
CA PRO A 27 16.50 0.15 -13.51
C PRO A 27 15.80 -0.11 -12.16
N ASP A 28 16.58 -0.42 -11.12
CA ASP A 28 16.08 -0.64 -9.76
C ASP A 28 16.06 0.63 -8.91
N LEU A 29 16.44 1.77 -9.50
CA LEU A 29 16.55 3.09 -8.88
C LEU A 29 17.45 3.10 -7.62
N ALA A 30 18.35 2.12 -7.47
CA ALA A 30 19.20 2.00 -6.28
C ALA A 30 20.25 3.12 -6.19
N ASP A 31 20.50 3.82 -7.28
CA ASP A 31 21.39 4.97 -7.40
C ASP A 31 20.69 6.32 -7.16
N LEU A 32 19.35 6.34 -6.98
CA LEU A 32 18.65 7.57 -6.60
C LEU A 32 19.03 7.98 -5.18
N ARG A 33 19.33 9.28 -5.05
CA ARG A 33 19.73 9.93 -3.81
C ARG A 33 19.01 11.27 -3.71
N LEU A 34 18.38 11.54 -2.57
CA LEU A 34 17.86 12.86 -2.26
C LEU A 34 18.91 13.60 -1.42
N LEU A 35 19.33 14.78 -1.86
CA LEU A 35 20.34 15.57 -1.16
C LEU A 35 19.71 16.85 -0.60
N ASP A 36 20.08 17.23 0.62
CA ASP A 36 19.70 18.50 1.22
C ASP A 36 20.54 19.67 0.65
N THR A 37 20.27 20.89 1.12
CA THR A 37 20.99 22.11 0.69
C THR A 37 22.46 22.13 1.12
N ALA A 38 22.85 21.33 2.10
CA ALA A 38 24.24 21.12 2.51
C ALA A 38 24.93 19.99 1.72
N GLY A 39 24.20 19.37 0.78
CA GLY A 39 24.69 18.26 -0.04
C GLY A 39 24.68 16.91 0.67
N GLN A 40 24.05 16.78 1.84
CA GLN A 40 23.95 15.54 2.60
C GLN A 40 22.76 14.70 2.14
N GLU A 41 22.91 13.39 2.19
CA GLU A 41 21.82 12.47 1.83
C GLU A 41 20.68 12.52 2.85
N THR A 42 19.48 12.76 2.36
CA THR A 42 18.24 12.77 3.12
C THR A 42 17.50 11.45 2.91
N ALA A 43 17.04 10.85 4.01
CA ALA A 43 16.25 9.62 3.96
C ALA A 43 15.01 9.81 3.08
N CYS A 44 14.81 8.88 2.14
CA CYS A 44 13.65 8.87 1.27
C CYS A 44 13.08 7.45 1.15
N LEU A 45 11.79 7.37 0.88
CA LEU A 45 11.12 6.14 0.50
C LEU A 45 10.91 6.17 -1.02
N LEU A 46 11.44 5.18 -1.73
CA LEU A 46 11.10 4.99 -3.14
C LEU A 46 9.72 4.36 -3.23
N ASP A 47 8.74 5.16 -3.68
CA ASP A 47 7.40 4.69 -4.02
C ASP A 47 7.46 3.91 -5.34
N ARG A 48 7.85 2.63 -5.24
CA ARG A 48 8.02 1.73 -6.37
C ARG A 48 6.69 1.09 -6.76
N ASP A 49 5.61 1.86 -6.86
CA ASP A 49 4.34 1.37 -7.41
C ASP A 49 4.51 1.09 -8.93
N LEU A 50 5.31 0.06 -9.22
CA LEU A 50 5.50 -0.58 -10.50
C LEU A 50 4.28 -1.48 -10.71
N SER A 51 3.10 -0.89 -10.89
CA SER A 51 1.95 -1.69 -11.33
C SER A 51 2.18 -2.31 -12.73
N HIS A 52 3.30 -2.05 -13.43
CA HIS A 52 3.43 -2.40 -14.85
C HIS A 52 4.84 -2.77 -15.36
N HIS A 53 5.56 -3.69 -14.72
CA HIS A 53 6.56 -4.47 -15.45
C HIS A 53 6.11 -5.93 -15.56
N GLY A 54 5.18 -6.15 -16.50
CA GLY A 54 4.89 -7.50 -16.97
C GLY A 54 3.46 -7.82 -17.43
N GLN A 55 2.55 -6.86 -17.65
CA GLN A 55 1.36 -7.16 -18.44
C GLN A 55 0.75 -5.91 -19.10
N LEU A 56 1.39 -5.48 -20.19
CA LEU A 56 0.67 -4.86 -21.30
C LEU A 56 -0.19 -5.94 -21.96
N MET A 57 -1.31 -6.27 -21.34
CA MET A 57 -2.45 -6.88 -22.00
C MET A 57 -3.65 -6.14 -21.46
N SER A 58 -4.47 -5.62 -22.36
CA SER A 58 -5.68 -4.87 -22.12
C SER A 58 -6.62 -5.67 -21.21
N PHE A 59 -6.50 -5.52 -19.90
CA PHE A 59 -7.53 -5.91 -18.95
C PHE A 59 -8.30 -4.63 -18.63
N GLU A 60 -9.62 -4.68 -18.75
CA GLU A 60 -10.49 -3.63 -18.23
C GLU A 60 -9.98 -3.23 -16.84
N ALA A 61 -9.75 -1.93 -16.61
CA ALA A 61 -9.27 -1.46 -15.32
C ALA A 61 -10.19 -2.01 -14.23
N ALA A 62 -9.68 -2.97 -13.44
CA ALA A 62 -10.49 -3.71 -12.50
C ALA A 62 -11.13 -2.71 -11.54
N LYS A 63 -12.46 -2.70 -11.49
CA LYS A 63 -13.19 -1.78 -10.61
C LYS A 63 -12.96 -2.19 -9.17
N ALA A 64 -12.67 -1.21 -8.31
CA ALA A 64 -12.59 -1.46 -6.88
C ALA A 64 -13.94 -1.96 -6.35
N VAL A 65 -13.91 -2.97 -5.49
CA VAL A 65 -15.09 -3.58 -4.85
C VAL A 65 -15.04 -3.38 -3.34
N ARG A 66 -16.19 -3.46 -2.68
CA ARG A 66 -16.27 -3.46 -1.22
C ARG A 66 -15.97 -4.86 -0.67
N PRO A 67 -15.31 -4.97 0.49
CA PRO A 67 -15.20 -6.25 1.19
C PRO A 67 -16.59 -6.73 1.63
N ARG A 68 -16.73 -8.04 1.86
CA ARG A 68 -17.93 -8.63 2.46
C ARG A 68 -18.16 -8.09 3.87
N SER A 69 -17.10 -7.94 4.65
CA SER A 69 -17.16 -7.32 5.98
C SER A 69 -15.90 -6.53 6.32
N PHE A 70 -16.06 -5.52 7.16
CA PHE A 70 -15.00 -4.69 7.70
C PHE A 70 -15.30 -4.44 9.18
N HIS A 71 -14.37 -4.82 10.06
CA HIS A 71 -14.49 -4.63 11.49
C HIS A 71 -13.21 -3.99 12.02
N ALA A 72 -13.35 -2.83 12.65
CA ALA A 72 -12.26 -2.17 13.37
C ALA A 72 -12.43 -2.46 14.87
N SER A 73 -11.39 -3.00 15.49
CA SER A 73 -11.29 -3.18 16.93
C SER A 73 -10.03 -2.50 17.46
N THR A 74 -10.04 -2.11 18.73
CA THR A 74 -8.87 -1.51 19.37
C THR A 74 -8.40 -2.40 20.50
N THR A 75 -7.10 -2.67 20.54
CA THR A 75 -6.42 -3.24 21.71
C THR A 75 -5.77 -2.09 22.50
N HIS A 76 -4.85 -2.37 23.44
CA HIS A 76 -4.23 -1.33 24.27
C HIS A 76 -3.39 -0.36 23.43
N ASP A 77 -2.54 -0.89 22.57
CA ASP A 77 -1.51 -0.18 21.79
C ASP A 77 -1.63 -0.39 20.28
N ALA A 78 -2.73 -0.98 19.80
CA ALA A 78 -2.97 -1.13 18.37
C ALA A 78 -4.44 -1.00 17.98
N THR A 79 -4.66 -0.64 16.71
CA THR A 79 -5.94 -0.72 16.03
C THR A 79 -5.88 -1.88 15.05
N GLN A 80 -6.78 -2.85 15.18
CA GLN A 80 -6.86 -4.02 14.31
C GLN A 80 -8.06 -3.88 13.37
N LEU A 81 -7.81 -4.03 12.08
CA LEU A 81 -8.82 -4.03 11.03
C LEU A 81 -8.94 -5.45 10.48
N LEU A 82 -10.09 -6.07 10.69
CA LEU A 82 -10.44 -7.37 10.14
C LEU A 82 -11.29 -7.17 8.88
N ILE A 83 -10.84 -7.74 7.77
CA ILE A 83 -11.46 -7.59 6.45
C ILE A 83 -11.74 -8.98 5.89
N GLU A 84 -13.01 -9.28 5.65
CA GLU A 84 -13.41 -10.44 4.88
C GLU A 84 -13.65 -9.99 3.43
N THR A 85 -12.80 -10.46 2.53
CA THR A 85 -12.70 -9.94 1.17
C THR A 85 -13.98 -10.19 0.36
N GLY A 86 -14.57 -11.39 0.48
CA GLY A 86 -15.72 -11.79 -0.32
C GLY A 86 -15.43 -11.98 -1.81
N THR A 87 -14.16 -12.01 -2.20
CA THR A 87 -13.70 -12.20 -3.58
C THR A 87 -13.29 -13.66 -3.83
N ASP A 88 -13.36 -14.10 -5.08
CA ASP A 88 -13.00 -15.48 -5.47
C ASP A 88 -11.48 -15.75 -5.44
N SER A 89 -10.67 -14.73 -5.19
CA SER A 89 -9.22 -14.78 -5.03
C SER A 89 -8.78 -13.69 -4.05
N LEU A 90 -7.57 -13.80 -3.50
CA LEU A 90 -7.01 -12.70 -2.72
C LEU A 90 -6.91 -11.43 -3.62
N PRO A 91 -7.43 -10.27 -3.18
CA PRO A 91 -7.32 -9.04 -3.96
C PRO A 91 -5.85 -8.62 -4.09
N GLU A 92 -5.54 -7.86 -5.14
CA GLU A 92 -4.19 -7.34 -5.36
C GLU A 92 -3.85 -6.24 -4.34
N THR A 93 -4.83 -5.44 -3.96
CA THR A 93 -4.63 -4.38 -2.95
C THR A 93 -5.84 -4.20 -2.05
N VAL A 94 -5.57 -3.76 -0.83
CA VAL A 94 -6.54 -3.21 0.11
C VAL A 94 -6.25 -1.72 0.30
N THR A 95 -7.21 -0.86 -0.01
CA THR A 95 -7.14 0.57 0.28
C THR A 95 -7.98 0.87 1.51
N LEU A 96 -7.36 1.38 2.57
CA LEU A 96 -8.03 1.73 3.82
C LEU A 96 -8.75 3.08 3.72
N GLU A 97 -9.90 3.20 4.38
CA GLU A 97 -10.70 4.42 4.37
C GLU A 97 -10.73 5.06 5.76
N THR A 98 -10.41 6.35 5.82
CA THR A 98 -10.48 7.14 7.04
C THR A 98 -10.70 8.63 6.73
N ALA A 99 -11.50 9.27 7.58
CA ALA A 99 -11.66 10.72 7.58
C ALA A 99 -10.51 11.46 8.29
N ALA A 100 -9.56 10.73 8.91
CA ALA A 100 -8.43 11.35 9.58
C ALA A 100 -7.60 12.16 8.57
N PRO A 101 -7.44 13.47 8.78
CA PRO A 101 -6.77 14.33 7.81
C PRO A 101 -5.24 14.24 7.94
N TRP A 102 -4.74 13.76 9.09
CA TRP A 102 -3.32 13.81 9.42
C TRP A 102 -2.86 12.67 10.32
N PHE A 103 -1.98 11.81 9.84
CA PHE A 103 -1.38 10.74 10.63
C PHE A 103 -0.22 9.99 9.97
N LEU A 104 0.53 9.25 10.79
CA LEU A 104 1.47 8.22 10.37
C LEU A 104 1.37 7.02 11.33
N LYS A 105 1.24 5.82 10.75
CA LYS A 105 1.14 4.54 11.45
C LYS A 105 2.03 3.51 10.78
N ALA A 106 2.59 2.58 11.55
CA ALA A 106 3.14 1.34 11.02
C ALA A 106 2.02 0.30 10.97
N ALA A 107 1.80 -0.31 9.81
CA ALA A 107 0.78 -1.33 9.60
C ALA A 107 1.43 -2.69 9.34
N HIS A 108 1.12 -3.67 10.19
CA HIS A 108 1.42 -5.06 9.93
C HIS A 108 0.25 -5.70 9.20
N VAL A 109 0.51 -6.48 8.16
CA VAL A 109 -0.52 -7.13 7.34
C VAL A 109 -0.37 -8.64 7.44
N GLU A 110 -1.49 -9.30 7.68
CA GLU A 110 -1.60 -10.74 7.78
C GLU A 110 -2.78 -11.22 6.94
N ILE A 111 -2.72 -12.47 6.49
CA ILE A 111 -3.78 -13.13 5.72
C ILE A 111 -4.16 -14.46 6.38
N SER A 112 -5.40 -14.90 6.19
CA SER A 112 -5.89 -16.15 6.77
C SER A 112 -6.94 -16.82 5.89
N GLN A 113 -6.92 -18.17 5.89
CA GLN A 113 -7.92 -18.98 5.19
C GLN A 113 -9.19 -19.21 6.01
N ASP A 114 -9.07 -19.24 7.33
CA ASP A 114 -10.10 -19.64 8.28
C ASP A 114 -10.50 -18.53 9.26
N GLY A 115 -9.73 -17.43 9.32
CA GLY A 115 -9.91 -16.34 10.28
C GLY A 115 -9.26 -16.61 11.65
N GLU A 116 -8.63 -17.77 11.83
CA GLU A 116 -8.07 -18.24 13.09
C GLU A 116 -6.53 -18.35 13.02
N ALA A 117 -6.01 -18.95 11.94
CA ALA A 117 -4.58 -19.08 11.68
C ALA A 117 -4.11 -17.96 10.75
N TRP A 118 -3.20 -17.12 11.25
CA TRP A 118 -2.76 -15.91 10.57
C TRP A 118 -1.31 -16.02 10.07
N GLU A 119 -1.11 -15.67 8.80
CA GLU A 119 0.20 -15.63 8.16
C GLU A 119 0.60 -14.18 7.87
N SER A 120 1.76 -13.75 8.37
CA SER A 120 2.33 -12.45 8.05
C SER A 120 2.82 -12.41 6.60
N ILE A 121 2.48 -11.33 5.88
CA ILE A 121 2.92 -11.14 4.49
C ILE A 121 4.21 -10.32 4.36
N GLY A 122 4.79 -9.85 5.47
CA GLY A 122 6.04 -9.09 5.44
C GLY A 122 6.26 -8.16 6.65
N PRO A 123 7.30 -7.30 6.59
CA PRO A 123 7.53 -6.28 7.60
C PRO A 123 6.40 -5.25 7.62
N ALA A 124 6.30 -4.48 8.71
CA ALA A 124 5.32 -3.41 8.80
C ALA A 124 5.61 -2.31 7.76
N VAL A 125 4.55 -1.79 7.15
CA VAL A 125 4.62 -0.74 6.13
C VAL A 125 3.97 0.55 6.63
N PRO A 126 4.42 1.74 6.19
CA PRO A 126 3.83 2.99 6.63
C PRO A 126 2.44 3.20 6.00
N VAL A 127 1.46 3.54 6.83
CA VAL A 127 0.14 4.05 6.42
C VAL A 127 0.03 5.49 6.93
N PHE A 128 -0.19 6.43 6.03
CA PHE A 128 -0.13 7.84 6.39
C PHE A 128 -0.99 8.72 5.50
N ARG A 129 -1.29 9.90 6.04
CA ARG A 129 -1.74 11.08 5.30
C ARG A 129 -1.13 12.28 6.00
N GLN A 130 -0.13 12.92 5.40
CA GLN A 130 0.52 14.11 5.96
C GLN A 130 1.06 14.97 4.83
N PHE A 131 1.06 16.29 5.01
CA PHE A 131 1.73 17.24 4.10
C PHE A 131 1.40 17.06 2.60
N GLY A 132 0.15 16.71 2.27
CA GLY A 132 -0.30 16.52 0.89
C GLY A 132 0.09 15.19 0.24
N ALA A 133 0.74 14.30 0.98
CA ALA A 133 1.02 12.92 0.59
C ALA A 133 0.18 11.94 1.40
N GLU A 134 -0.21 10.83 0.79
CA GLU A 134 -0.86 9.72 1.49
C GLU A 134 -0.40 8.37 0.96
N GLN A 135 -0.39 7.38 1.86
CA GLN A 135 -0.33 5.97 1.55
C GLN A 135 -1.38 5.25 2.39
N LEU A 136 -2.49 4.88 1.74
CA LEU A 136 -3.59 4.11 2.34
C LEU A 136 -3.76 2.75 1.64
N ARG A 137 -3.04 2.53 0.54
CA ARG A 137 -3.10 1.30 -0.27
C ARG A 137 -2.02 0.34 0.22
N LEU A 138 -2.44 -0.88 0.53
CA LEU A 138 -1.60 -1.99 0.95
C LEU A 138 -1.61 -3.03 -0.16
N ALA A 139 -0.43 -3.35 -0.69
CA ALA A 139 -0.28 -4.42 -1.67
C ALA A 139 -0.36 -5.78 -0.97
N LEU A 140 -1.01 -6.74 -1.62
CA LEU A 140 -1.10 -8.12 -1.17
C LEU A 140 -0.39 -9.05 -2.16
N PRO A 141 0.27 -10.12 -1.68
CA PRO A 141 0.94 -11.06 -2.55
C PRO A 141 -0.09 -11.85 -3.38
N ARG A 142 0.26 -12.24 -4.60
CA ARG A 142 -0.58 -13.19 -5.36
C ARG A 142 -0.54 -14.56 -4.68
N ARG A 143 -1.71 -15.11 -4.33
CA ARG A 143 -1.90 -16.43 -3.70
C ARG A 143 -3.02 -17.21 -4.38
N ASP A 144 -2.84 -18.53 -4.44
CA ASP A 144 -3.80 -19.54 -4.89
C ASP A 144 -3.65 -20.73 -3.90
N PRO A 145 -4.70 -21.21 -3.21
CA PRO A 145 -6.13 -20.85 -3.33
C PRO A 145 -6.50 -19.49 -2.74
N ALA A 146 -7.77 -19.10 -2.92
CA ALA A 146 -8.34 -17.87 -2.37
C ALA A 146 -8.14 -17.79 -0.85
N VAL A 147 -7.66 -16.64 -0.38
CA VAL A 147 -7.46 -16.37 1.05
C VAL A 147 -8.46 -15.29 1.46
N PRO A 148 -9.58 -15.66 2.10
CA PRO A 148 -10.72 -14.76 2.31
C PRO A 148 -10.47 -13.65 3.33
N PHE A 149 -9.55 -13.84 4.29
CA PHE A 149 -9.36 -12.90 5.39
C PHE A 149 -8.05 -12.12 5.28
N VAL A 150 -8.14 -10.82 5.52
CA VAL A 150 -7.00 -9.91 5.69
C VAL A 150 -7.12 -9.22 7.03
N ARG A 151 -6.02 -9.17 7.78
CA ARG A 151 -5.91 -8.42 9.03
C ARG A 151 -4.83 -7.37 8.90
N VAL A 152 -5.18 -6.14 9.27
CA VAL A 152 -4.24 -5.02 9.33
C VAL A 152 -4.15 -4.54 10.76
N THR A 153 -2.97 -4.63 11.35
CA THR A 153 -2.70 -4.15 12.72
C THR A 153 -1.88 -2.88 12.65
N LEU A 154 -2.44 -1.76 13.11
CA LEU A 154 -1.83 -0.44 13.13
C LEU A 154 -1.26 -0.14 14.51
N ASP A 155 0.02 0.21 14.58
CA ASP A 155 0.71 0.60 15.81
C ASP A 155 0.21 1.96 16.33
N ASP A 156 -0.41 1.96 17.51
CA ASP A 156 -0.91 3.14 18.21
C ASP A 156 0.00 3.58 19.38
N PHE A 157 1.14 2.91 19.61
CA PHE A 157 2.03 3.20 20.74
C PHE A 157 2.59 4.63 20.70
N ARG A 158 2.92 5.14 19.51
CA ARG A 158 3.58 6.44 19.33
C ARG A 158 2.66 7.56 18.86
N SER A 159 1.39 7.28 18.57
CA SER A 159 0.48 8.27 18.00
C SER A 159 -0.98 7.97 18.31
N ARG A 160 -1.82 9.01 18.32
CA ARG A 160 -3.27 8.88 18.60
C ARG A 160 -3.91 7.83 17.69
N ARG A 161 -4.90 7.10 18.23
CA ARG A 161 -5.70 6.14 17.47
C ARG A 161 -6.45 6.82 16.33
N ILE A 162 -6.72 6.06 15.28
CA ILE A 162 -7.39 6.55 14.08
C ILE A 162 -8.61 5.70 13.80
N ALA A 163 -9.74 6.36 13.59
CA ALA A 163 -10.93 5.69 13.11
C ALA A 163 -10.77 5.38 11.62
N PHE A 164 -10.55 4.10 11.31
CA PHE A 164 -10.71 3.58 9.95
C PHE A 164 -12.16 3.10 9.79
N THR A 165 -12.84 3.56 8.75
CA THR A 165 -14.28 3.38 8.56
C THR A 165 -14.62 2.37 7.47
N GLY A 166 -13.62 1.88 6.74
CA GLY A 166 -13.84 0.89 5.70
C GLY A 166 -12.58 0.53 4.93
N ALA A 167 -12.79 -0.25 3.87
CA ALA A 167 -11.78 -0.54 2.88
C ALA A 167 -12.42 -0.69 1.48
N SER A 168 -11.58 -0.55 0.47
CA SER A 168 -11.86 -0.85 -0.93
C SER A 168 -10.82 -1.83 -1.46
N LEU A 169 -11.25 -2.83 -2.22
CA LEU A 169 -10.41 -3.91 -2.71
C LEU A 169 -10.20 -3.76 -4.22
N LEU A 170 -8.98 -3.95 -4.69
CA LEU A 170 -8.73 -4.16 -6.12
C LEU A 170 -8.70 -5.67 -6.37
N PRO A 171 -9.69 -6.26 -7.08
CA PRO A 171 -9.68 -7.69 -7.37
C PRO A 171 -8.45 -8.09 -8.17
N ALA A 172 -7.93 -9.30 -7.95
CA ALA A 172 -6.93 -9.85 -8.84
C ALA A 172 -7.54 -10.06 -10.24
N PRO A 173 -6.75 -9.90 -11.32
CA PRO A 173 -7.24 -10.12 -12.68
C PRO A 173 -7.72 -11.57 -12.85
N VAL A 174 -8.94 -11.73 -13.35
CA VAL A 174 -9.51 -13.05 -13.66
C VAL A 174 -8.71 -13.67 -14.81
N ARG A 175 -8.11 -14.84 -14.59
CA ARG A 175 -7.50 -15.60 -15.69
C ARG A 175 -8.60 -16.02 -16.67
N GLY A 176 -8.56 -15.49 -17.89
CA GLY A 176 -9.44 -15.91 -18.98
C GLY A 176 -9.38 -17.43 -19.14
N ARG A 177 -10.55 -18.08 -19.02
CA ARG A 177 -10.71 -19.53 -19.18
C ARG A 177 -10.24 -19.90 -20.58
N ARG A 178 -9.11 -20.61 -20.71
CA ARG A 178 -8.71 -21.19 -22.00
C ARG A 178 -9.78 -22.19 -22.40
N ILE A 179 -10.60 -21.81 -23.37
CA ILE A 179 -11.59 -22.68 -23.97
C ILE A 179 -10.80 -23.60 -24.92
N HIS A 180 -10.46 -24.80 -24.46
CA HIS A 180 -10.01 -25.85 -25.36
C HIS A 180 -11.24 -26.37 -26.11
N ARG A 181 -11.30 -26.08 -27.42
CA ARG A 181 -12.12 -26.86 -28.37
C ARG A 181 -11.35 -28.08 -28.79
#